data_AF-A0A433WN90-F1
#
_entry.id   AF-A0A433WN90-F1
#
_cell.length_a   1.000
_cell.length_b   1.000
_cell.length_c   1.000
_cell.angle_alpha   90.00
_cell.angle_beta   90.00
_cell.angle_gamma   90.00
#
_symmetry.space_group_name_H-M   'P 1'
#
loop_
_entity.id
_entity.type
_entity.pdbx_description
1 polymer ?
#
loop_
_entity_poly.entity_id
_entity_poly.type
_entity_poly.pdbx_seq_one_letter_code
_entity_poly.pdbx_strand_id
1 'polypeptide(L)'
;MKKGFITAIGCVMAGAVSFGILGTFVKLARGDGYDVPAITFAQVFTGLVFLLLLNALPPGRREATRYFTGREKLLVILHGGCVGLISTFYFLSIRYGSAAVSIVLLAQSVWMGILLECILTRSFPAVRKIMAVIIILAGTLLAASLLQSSHTAISPAGVGYGLLAAIANTASIYCSGKVVVHKSPLRRTLYLGIGCVLMVWMNVRNYELRIANYE
;
A
#
# COMPACT_ATOMS: atom_id res chain seq x y z
N MET A 1 -0.57 -25.97 -20.87
CA MET A 1 -0.46 -24.96 -19.80
C MET A 1 -1.25 -25.42 -18.57
N LYS A 2 -0.62 -25.57 -17.41
CA LYS A 2 -1.28 -26.07 -16.18
C LYS A 2 -2.39 -25.08 -15.79
N LYS A 3 -3.64 -25.55 -15.61
CA LYS A 3 -4.83 -24.72 -15.27
C LYS A 3 -4.55 -23.66 -14.19
N GLY A 4 -3.72 -23.99 -13.20
CA GLY A 4 -3.33 -23.05 -12.12
C GLY A 4 -2.53 -21.82 -12.58
N PHE A 5 -1.78 -21.88 -13.67
CA PHE A 5 -1.04 -20.72 -14.19
C PHE A 5 -1.97 -19.66 -14.78
N ILE A 6 -3.00 -20.08 -15.52
CA ILE A 6 -4.01 -19.19 -16.09
C ILE A 6 -4.82 -18.53 -14.97
N THR A 7 -5.19 -19.29 -13.94
CA THR A 7 -5.86 -18.74 -12.75
C THR A 7 -5.02 -17.69 -12.04
N ALA A 8 -3.71 -17.92 -11.88
CA ALA A 8 -2.81 -16.95 -11.27
C ALA A 8 -2.74 -15.64 -12.08
N ILE A 9 -2.59 -15.73 -13.41
CA ILE A 9 -2.62 -14.55 -14.30
C ILE A 9 -3.94 -13.81 -14.18
N GLY A 10 -5.07 -14.53 -14.17
CA GLY A 10 -6.40 -13.93 -14.00
C GLY A 10 -6.52 -13.14 -12.70
N CYS A 11 -6.03 -13.69 -11.57
CA CYS A 11 -6.02 -12.98 -10.29
C CYS A 11 -5.14 -11.73 -10.31
N VAL A 12 -3.97 -11.79 -10.96
CA VAL A 12 -3.07 -10.63 -11.08
C VAL A 12 -3.71 -9.52 -11.92
N MET A 13 -4.33 -9.87 -13.05
CA MET A 13 -5.03 -8.88 -13.90
C MET A 13 -6.22 -8.26 -13.19
N ALA A 14 -7.06 -9.05 -12.52
CA ALA A 14 -8.18 -8.55 -11.74
C ALA A 14 -7.73 -7.59 -10.62
N GLY A 15 -6.62 -7.93 -9.94
CA GLY A 15 -6.00 -7.05 -8.95
C GLY A 15 -5.52 -5.73 -9.55
N ALA A 16 -4.82 -5.78 -10.70
CA ALA A 16 -4.31 -4.59 -11.38
C ALA A 16 -5.44 -3.64 -11.82
N VAL A 17 -6.53 -4.18 -12.38
CA VAL A 17 -7.72 -3.39 -12.77
C VAL A 17 -8.36 -2.74 -11.54
N SER A 18 -8.51 -3.49 -10.44
CA SER A 18 -9.06 -2.95 -9.19
C SER A 18 -8.23 -1.80 -8.62
N PHE A 19 -6.89 -1.88 -8.71
CA PHE A 19 -6.00 -0.79 -8.28
C PHE A 19 -6.07 0.43 -9.21
N GLY A 20 -6.24 0.23 -10.53
CA GLY A 20 -6.34 1.32 -11.49
C GLY A 20 -7.59 2.19 -11.29
N ILE A 21 -8.73 1.57 -11.00
CA ILE A 21 -10.02 2.25 -10.77
C ILE A 21 -9.94 3.23 -9.58
N LEU A 22 -9.15 2.89 -8.56
CA LEU A 22 -9.01 3.70 -7.36
C LEU A 22 -8.52 5.13 -7.67
N GLY A 23 -7.50 5.26 -8.51
CA GLY A 23 -6.91 6.56 -8.85
C GLY A 23 -7.93 7.52 -9.49
N THR A 24 -8.84 6.98 -10.31
CA THR A 24 -9.92 7.75 -10.94
C THR A 24 -10.92 8.28 -9.91
N PHE A 25 -11.37 7.43 -8.98
CA PHE A 25 -12.29 7.87 -7.92
C PHE A 25 -11.65 8.93 -7.00
N VAL A 26 -10.38 8.77 -6.63
CA VAL A 26 -9.68 9.78 -5.83
C VAL A 26 -9.57 11.10 -6.60
N LYS A 27 -9.28 11.06 -7.91
CA LYS A 27 -9.19 12.28 -8.73
C LYS A 27 -10.55 12.98 -8.88
N LEU A 28 -11.63 12.23 -9.08
CA LEU A 28 -12.99 12.76 -9.15
C LEU A 28 -13.41 13.40 -7.82
N ALA A 29 -13.24 12.70 -6.70
CA ALA A 29 -13.57 13.23 -5.38
C ALA A 29 -12.76 14.49 -5.04
N ARG A 30 -11.49 14.56 -5.44
CA ARG A 30 -10.70 15.79 -5.32
C ARG A 30 -11.23 16.93 -6.21
N GLY A 31 -11.79 16.61 -7.37
CA GLY A 31 -12.46 17.57 -8.25
C GLY A 31 -13.70 18.18 -7.61
N ASP A 32 -14.40 17.40 -6.77
CA ASP A 32 -15.56 17.85 -5.99
C ASP A 32 -15.17 18.59 -4.69
N GLY A 33 -13.88 18.84 -4.45
CA GLY A 33 -13.37 19.58 -3.30
C GLY A 33 -13.10 18.75 -2.04
N TYR A 34 -13.19 17.41 -2.11
CA TYR A 34 -12.86 16.56 -0.96
C TYR A 34 -11.35 16.43 -0.75
N ASP A 35 -10.96 16.49 0.53
CA ASP A 35 -9.57 16.31 0.95
C ASP A 35 -9.10 14.85 0.88
N VAL A 36 -7.83 14.67 0.52
CA VAL A 36 -7.22 13.35 0.31
C VAL A 36 -7.21 12.47 1.58
N PRO A 37 -6.91 13.00 2.79
CA PRO A 37 -6.99 12.21 4.01
C PRO A 37 -8.41 11.71 4.29
N ALA A 38 -9.43 12.54 4.07
CA ALA A 38 -10.83 12.18 4.28
C ALA A 38 -11.29 11.09 3.28
N ILE A 39 -10.94 11.23 2.00
CA ILE A 39 -11.21 10.21 0.96
C ILE A 39 -10.55 8.88 1.34
N THR A 40 -9.28 8.92 1.76
CA THR A 40 -8.53 7.72 2.11
C THR A 40 -9.12 7.03 3.34
N PHE A 41 -9.53 7.79 4.35
CA PHE A 41 -10.22 7.26 5.52
C PHE A 41 -11.54 6.62 5.13
N ALA A 42 -12.39 7.30 4.34
CA ALA A 42 -13.67 6.75 3.90
C ALA A 42 -13.50 5.44 3.12
N GLN A 43 -12.50 5.35 2.24
CA GLN A 43 -12.20 4.13 1.49
C GLN A 43 -11.77 2.97 2.39
N VAL A 44 -10.79 3.19 3.28
CA VAL A 44 -10.26 2.13 4.13
C VAL A 44 -11.31 1.71 5.17
N PHE A 45 -12.08 2.67 5.72
CA PHE A 45 -13.15 2.40 6.66
C PHE A 45 -14.30 1.61 6.01
N THR A 46 -14.75 2.01 4.82
CA THR A 46 -15.79 1.27 4.09
C THR A 46 -15.33 -0.15 3.75
N GLY A 47 -14.06 -0.31 3.35
CA GLY A 47 -13.45 -1.62 3.15
C GLY A 47 -13.42 -2.47 4.42
N LEU A 48 -13.15 -1.87 5.59
CA LEU A 48 -13.20 -2.54 6.88
C LEU A 48 -14.61 -3.00 7.25
N VAL A 49 -15.62 -2.14 7.06
CA VAL A 49 -17.04 -2.48 7.29
C VAL A 49 -17.45 -3.64 6.39
N PHE A 50 -17.08 -3.61 5.11
CA PHE A 50 -17.36 -4.69 4.19
C PHE A 50 -16.69 -6.01 4.62
N LEU A 51 -15.44 -5.97 5.09
CA LEU A 51 -14.74 -7.14 5.64
C LEU A 51 -15.39 -7.68 6.93
N LEU A 52 -15.92 -6.79 7.78
CA LEU A 52 -16.67 -7.19 8.97
C LEU A 52 -17.94 -7.95 8.59
N LEU A 53 -18.71 -7.42 7.62
CA LEU A 53 -19.92 -8.07 7.11
C LEU A 53 -19.59 -9.45 6.51
N LEU A 54 -18.54 -9.54 5.69
CA LEU A 54 -18.12 -10.82 5.11
C LEU A 54 -17.69 -11.84 6.17
N ASN A 55 -17.02 -11.41 7.24
CA ASN A 55 -16.59 -12.30 8.32
C ASN A 55 -17.72 -12.68 9.29
N ALA A 56 -18.84 -11.94 9.28
CA ALA A 56 -20.07 -12.30 9.98
C ALA A 56 -20.83 -13.45 9.30
N LEU A 57 -20.58 -13.71 8.01
CA LEU A 57 -21.15 -14.85 7.31
C LEU A 57 -20.54 -16.18 7.79
N PRO A 58 -21.32 -17.29 7.74
CA PRO A 58 -20.83 -18.61 8.14
C PRO A 58 -19.59 -19.00 7.35
N PRO A 59 -18.56 -19.60 7.99
CA PRO A 59 -17.37 -20.03 7.27
C PRO A 59 -17.72 -21.07 6.21
N GLY A 60 -17.13 -20.92 5.02
CA GLY A 60 -17.19 -21.95 3.99
C GLY A 60 -16.50 -23.24 4.46
N ARG A 61 -16.97 -24.41 3.99
CA ARG A 61 -16.47 -25.77 4.36
C ARG A 61 -14.94 -26.01 4.21
N ARG A 62 -14.18 -25.08 3.62
CA ARG A 62 -12.73 -25.17 3.37
C ARG A 62 -11.92 -24.02 3.99
N GLU A 63 -12.48 -23.24 4.91
CA GLU A 63 -11.72 -22.16 5.54
C GLU A 63 -10.56 -22.69 6.39
N ALA A 64 -9.36 -22.13 6.15
CA ALA A 64 -8.20 -22.30 7.01
C ALA A 64 -8.50 -21.80 8.44
N THR A 65 -7.66 -22.20 9.40
CA THR A 65 -7.90 -21.97 10.83
C THR A 65 -8.27 -20.51 11.14
N ARG A 66 -9.47 -20.31 11.67
CA ARG A 66 -10.05 -19.00 12.00
C ARG A 66 -9.52 -18.40 13.32
N TYR A 67 -8.88 -19.22 14.15
CA TYR A 67 -8.38 -18.80 15.47
C TYR A 67 -7.03 -18.10 15.35
N PHE A 68 -6.95 -16.85 15.81
CA PHE A 68 -5.71 -16.08 15.94
C PHE A 68 -5.37 -15.93 17.41
N THR A 69 -4.12 -16.24 17.76
CA THR A 69 -3.52 -15.98 19.08
C THR A 69 -3.33 -14.48 19.26
N GLY A 70 -3.34 -13.97 20.50
CA GLY A 70 -3.17 -12.54 20.78
C GLY A 70 -1.91 -11.94 20.13
N ARG A 71 -0.78 -12.67 20.16
CA ARG A 71 0.46 -12.27 19.48
C ARG A 71 0.33 -12.13 17.96
N GLU A 72 -0.41 -13.04 17.32
CA GLU A 72 -0.61 -13.00 15.87
C GLU A 72 -1.55 -11.87 15.45
N LYS A 73 -2.59 -11.59 16.25
CA LYS A 73 -3.45 -10.42 16.03
C LYS A 73 -2.61 -9.14 16.10
N LEU A 74 -1.78 -9.00 17.13
CA LEU A 74 -0.90 -7.84 17.30
C LEU A 74 0.06 -7.68 16.12
N LEU A 75 0.69 -8.77 15.65
CA LEU A 75 1.60 -8.74 14.50
C LEU A 75 0.89 -8.29 13.21
N VAL A 76 -0.33 -8.78 12.96
CA VAL A 76 -1.10 -8.39 11.76
C VAL A 76 -1.61 -6.96 11.86
N ILE A 77 -2.03 -6.52 13.04
CA ILE A 77 -2.42 -5.12 13.29
C ILE A 77 -1.22 -4.20 13.11
N LEU A 78 -0.05 -4.56 13.62
CA LEU A 78 1.19 -3.79 13.45
C LEU A 78 1.58 -3.68 11.97
N HIS A 79 1.44 -4.79 11.23
CA HIS A 79 1.63 -4.77 9.77
C HIS A 79 0.62 -3.84 9.08
N GLY A 80 -0.65 -3.84 9.49
CA GLY A 80 -1.65 -2.86 9.04
C GLY A 80 -1.26 -1.42 9.38
N GLY A 81 -0.66 -1.20 10.55
CA GLY A 81 -0.11 0.09 10.94
C GLY A 81 1.02 0.55 10.01
N CYS A 82 1.93 -0.35 9.63
CA CYS A 82 2.95 -0.06 8.61
C CYS A 82 2.31 0.34 7.28
N VAL A 83 1.21 -0.29 6.88
CA VAL A 83 0.46 0.09 5.66
C VAL A 83 -0.06 1.53 5.77
N GLY A 84 -0.61 1.93 6.91
CA GLY A 84 -1.05 3.31 7.15
C GLY A 84 0.10 4.33 7.18
N LEU A 85 1.28 3.92 7.66
CA LEU A 85 2.49 4.77 7.60
C LEU A 85 2.95 5.04 6.17
N ILE A 86 2.80 4.08 5.25
CA ILE A 86 3.09 4.31 3.82
C ILE A 86 2.23 5.47 3.31
N SER A 87 0.92 5.43 3.56
CA SER A 87 0.01 6.51 3.16
C SER A 87 0.43 7.85 3.76
N THR A 88 0.79 7.87 5.04
CA THR A 88 1.25 9.07 5.76
C THR A 88 2.48 9.71 5.09
N PHE A 89 3.55 8.93 4.94
CA PHE A 89 4.80 9.42 4.36
C PHE A 89 4.63 9.77 2.89
N TYR A 90 3.79 9.03 2.16
CA TYR A 90 3.45 9.36 0.79
C TYR A 90 2.74 10.72 0.70
N PHE A 91 1.78 11.01 1.58
CA PHE A 91 1.11 12.32 1.59
C PHE A 91 2.05 13.45 1.97
N LEU A 92 2.93 13.26 2.94
CA LEU A 92 3.96 14.25 3.27
C LEU A 92 4.89 14.47 2.07
N SER A 93 5.26 13.42 1.35
CA SER A 93 6.06 13.52 0.12
C SER A 93 5.34 14.36 -0.95
N ILE A 94 4.04 14.16 -1.15
CA ILE A 94 3.25 14.96 -2.09
C ILE A 94 3.19 16.41 -1.65
N ARG A 95 2.97 16.66 -0.36
CA ARG A 95 2.83 18.03 0.19
C ARG A 95 4.10 18.86 0.03
N TYR A 96 5.27 18.27 0.25
CA TYR A 96 6.57 18.93 0.12
C TYR A 96 7.18 18.80 -1.29
N GLY A 97 6.51 18.09 -2.20
CA GLY A 97 7.02 17.78 -3.53
C GLY A 97 5.92 17.78 -4.58
N SER A 98 5.94 16.79 -5.47
CA SER A 98 4.92 16.60 -6.49
C SER A 98 4.46 15.15 -6.49
N ALA A 99 3.18 14.92 -6.79
CA ALA A 99 2.59 13.59 -6.86
C ALA A 99 3.34 12.65 -7.81
N ALA A 100 3.84 13.18 -8.93
CA ALA A 100 4.66 12.44 -9.89
C ALA A 100 5.98 11.97 -9.28
N VAL A 101 6.67 12.83 -8.52
CA VAL A 101 7.93 12.47 -7.87
C VAL A 101 7.68 11.45 -6.76
N SER A 102 6.63 11.65 -5.96
CA SER A 102 6.28 10.75 -4.85
C SER A 102 5.96 9.33 -5.32
N ILE A 103 5.27 9.16 -6.46
CA ILE A 103 4.97 7.81 -6.97
C ILE A 103 6.23 7.11 -7.50
N VAL A 104 7.15 7.84 -8.12
CA VAL A 104 8.45 7.30 -8.55
C VAL A 104 9.33 6.91 -7.36
N LEU A 105 9.31 7.72 -6.30
CA LEU A 105 9.99 7.40 -5.05
C LEU A 105 9.38 6.17 -4.39
N LEU A 106 8.05 6.05 -4.37
CA LEU A 106 7.37 4.87 -3.84
C LEU A 106 7.73 3.61 -4.63
N ALA A 107 7.84 3.71 -5.96
CA ALA A 107 8.23 2.59 -6.83
C ALA A 107 9.65 2.06 -6.55
N GLN A 108 10.49 2.81 -5.83
CA GLN A 108 11.79 2.32 -5.36
C GLN A 108 11.66 1.12 -4.42
N SER A 109 10.48 0.92 -3.81
CA SER A 109 10.22 -0.26 -2.98
C SER A 109 10.37 -1.59 -3.73
N VAL A 110 10.23 -1.60 -5.06
CA VAL A 110 10.28 -2.80 -5.90
C VAL A 110 11.68 -3.41 -5.87
N TRP A 111 12.71 -2.62 -6.18
CA TRP A 111 14.09 -3.11 -6.15
C TRP A 111 14.57 -3.32 -4.72
N MET A 112 14.17 -2.45 -3.78
CA MET A 112 14.47 -2.60 -2.36
C MET A 112 13.90 -3.91 -1.80
N GLY A 113 12.70 -4.32 -2.24
CA GLY A 113 12.09 -5.60 -1.85
C GLY A 113 12.88 -6.81 -2.33
N ILE A 114 13.41 -6.77 -3.55
CA ILE A 114 14.27 -7.83 -4.06
C ILE A 114 15.62 -7.84 -3.33
N LEU A 115 16.20 -6.66 -3.07
CA LEU A 115 17.43 -6.55 -2.28
C LEU A 115 17.25 -7.10 -0.87
N LEU A 116 16.13 -6.77 -0.21
CA LEU A 116 15.76 -7.33 1.09
C LEU A 116 15.60 -8.86 1.02
N GLU A 117 14.95 -9.39 -0.01
CA GLU A 117 14.85 -10.83 -0.25
C GLU A 117 16.26 -11.44 -0.32
N CYS A 118 17.17 -10.87 -1.10
CA CYS A 118 18.53 -11.38 -1.29
C CYS A 118 19.35 -11.37 0.01
N ILE A 119 19.24 -10.31 0.81
CA ILE A 119 19.92 -10.21 2.12
C ILE A 119 19.44 -11.32 3.05
N LEU A 120 18.14 -11.57 3.09
CA LEU A 120 17.53 -12.52 4.01
C LEU A 120 17.69 -13.98 3.56
N THR A 121 17.63 -14.24 2.26
CA THR A 121 17.84 -15.59 1.69
C THR A 121 19.31 -15.90 1.44
N ARG A 122 20.21 -14.92 1.59
CA ARG A 122 21.64 -14.99 1.22
C ARG A 122 21.85 -15.57 -0.18
N SER A 123 20.93 -15.29 -1.10
CA SER A 123 20.98 -15.78 -2.47
C SER A 123 20.87 -14.63 -3.46
N PHE A 124 21.63 -14.73 -4.55
CA PHE A 124 21.59 -13.72 -5.59
C PHE A 124 20.29 -13.80 -6.39
N PRO A 125 19.71 -12.66 -6.78
CA PRO A 125 18.49 -12.65 -7.56
C PRO A 125 18.79 -13.15 -8.98
N ALA A 126 17.87 -13.92 -9.54
CA ALA A 126 17.98 -14.35 -10.93
C ALA A 126 18.03 -13.14 -11.88
N VAL A 127 18.80 -13.23 -12.96
CA VAL A 127 18.91 -12.17 -13.99
C VAL A 127 17.53 -11.72 -14.50
N ARG A 128 16.57 -12.65 -14.61
CA ARG A 128 15.18 -12.36 -14.95
C ARG A 128 14.49 -11.39 -13.98
N LYS A 129 14.73 -11.51 -12.66
CA LYS A 129 14.19 -10.57 -11.66
C LYS A 129 14.80 -9.18 -11.84
N ILE A 130 16.11 -9.10 -12.11
CA ILE A 130 16.82 -7.83 -12.34
C ILE A 130 16.27 -7.11 -13.58
N MET A 131 16.11 -7.83 -14.70
CA MET A 131 15.52 -7.27 -15.92
C MET A 131 14.10 -6.76 -15.69
N ALA A 132 13.27 -7.50 -14.92
CA ALA A 132 11.93 -7.06 -14.58
C ALA A 132 11.93 -5.75 -13.77
N VAL A 133 12.85 -5.60 -12.81
CA VAL A 133 12.99 -4.36 -12.04
C VAL A 133 13.32 -3.17 -12.94
N ILE A 134 14.29 -3.32 -13.84
CA ILE A 134 14.70 -2.25 -14.76
C ILE A 134 13.51 -1.81 -15.60
N ILE A 135 12.75 -2.76 -16.16
CA ILE A 135 11.55 -2.47 -16.96
C ILE A 135 10.49 -1.75 -16.12
N ILE A 136 10.23 -2.19 -14.89
CA ILE A 136 9.25 -1.56 -13.99
C ILE A 136 9.66 -0.13 -13.64
N LEU A 137 10.93 0.11 -13.30
CA LEU A 137 11.42 1.44 -12.95
C LEU A 137 11.41 2.39 -14.16
N ALA A 138 11.87 1.91 -15.33
CA ALA A 138 11.81 2.69 -16.56
C ALA A 138 10.37 3.02 -16.94
N GLY A 139 9.47 2.04 -16.90
CA GLY A 139 8.05 2.24 -17.19
C GLY A 139 7.38 3.22 -16.23
N THR A 140 7.71 3.14 -14.93
CA THR A 140 7.18 4.08 -13.93
C THR A 140 7.68 5.50 -14.17
N LEU A 141 8.96 5.66 -14.53
CA LEU A 141 9.54 6.97 -14.85
C LEU A 141 8.88 7.61 -16.08
N LEU A 142 8.62 6.82 -17.13
CA LEU A 142 7.90 7.26 -18.32
C LEU A 142 6.44 7.62 -17.99
N ALA A 143 5.77 6.81 -17.17
CA ALA A 143 4.37 7.01 -16.81
C ALA A 143 4.13 8.21 -15.88
N ALA A 144 5.11 8.56 -15.04
CA ALA A 144 4.99 9.64 -14.07
C ALA A 144 5.03 11.06 -14.69
N SER A 145 5.13 11.19 -16.02
CA SER A 145 5.23 12.49 -16.74
C SER A 145 6.30 13.45 -16.18
N LEU A 146 7.32 12.92 -15.48
CA LEU A 146 8.39 13.73 -14.88
C LEU A 146 9.18 14.51 -15.93
N LEU A 147 9.27 13.97 -17.14
CA LEU A 147 9.95 14.58 -18.29
C LEU A 147 9.21 15.82 -18.84
N GLN A 148 7.93 16.01 -18.50
CA GLN A 148 7.13 17.18 -18.92
C GLN A 148 7.09 18.29 -17.87
N SER A 149 7.52 18.02 -16.64
CA SER A 149 7.46 18.98 -15.54
C SER A 149 8.75 19.81 -15.49
N SER A 150 8.80 20.89 -16.27
CA SER A 150 10.00 21.71 -16.48
C SER A 150 10.47 22.53 -15.27
N HIS A 151 9.73 22.63 -14.16
CA HIS A 151 10.13 23.43 -12.99
C HIS A 151 9.50 22.96 -11.67
N THR A 152 9.71 21.70 -11.29
CA THR A 152 9.33 21.28 -9.92
C THR A 152 10.50 21.55 -8.97
N ALA A 153 10.40 22.61 -8.17
CA ALA A 153 11.28 22.81 -7.01
C ALA A 153 11.03 21.67 -6.01
N ILE A 154 11.83 20.61 -6.11
CA ILE A 154 11.72 19.46 -5.22
C ILE A 154 12.33 19.85 -3.88
N SER A 155 11.52 19.91 -2.82
CA SER A 155 12.07 20.06 -1.47
C SER A 155 12.79 18.76 -1.07
N PRO A 156 14.00 18.84 -0.49
CA PRO A 156 14.69 17.68 0.07
C PRO A 156 13.83 16.90 1.08
N ALA A 157 12.94 17.60 1.80
CA ALA A 157 11.99 16.98 2.72
C ALA A 157 11.02 16.03 2.00
N GLY A 158 10.49 16.42 0.83
CA GLY A 158 9.58 15.61 0.04
C GLY A 158 10.23 14.31 -0.46
N VAL A 159 11.52 14.37 -0.81
CA VAL A 159 12.31 13.19 -1.18
C VAL A 159 12.52 12.27 0.02
N GLY A 160 12.89 12.83 1.17
CA GLY A 160 13.05 12.07 2.41
C GLY A 160 11.80 11.29 2.80
N TYR A 161 10.64 11.96 2.79
CA TYR A 161 9.36 11.30 3.07
C TYR A 161 8.98 10.26 2.00
N GLY A 162 9.29 10.50 0.73
CA GLY A 162 9.04 9.52 -0.33
C GLY A 162 9.87 8.24 -0.17
N LEU A 163 11.14 8.38 0.23
CA LEU A 163 12.00 7.23 0.53
C LEU A 163 11.56 6.49 1.80
N LEU A 164 11.14 7.21 2.84
CA LEU A 164 10.51 6.61 4.03
C LEU A 164 9.26 5.79 3.66
N ALA A 165 8.43 6.31 2.76
CA ALA A 165 7.28 5.58 2.24
C ALA A 165 7.70 4.32 1.47
N ALA A 166 8.76 4.39 0.67
CA ALA A 166 9.30 3.24 -0.06
C ALA A 166 9.82 2.15 0.90
N ILE A 167 10.55 2.52 1.95
CA ILE A 167 11.05 1.60 2.98
C ILE A 167 9.88 0.94 3.72
N ALA A 168 8.88 1.72 4.14
CA ALA A 168 7.67 1.20 4.77
C ALA A 168 6.92 0.24 3.84
N ASN A 169 6.87 0.53 2.54
CA ASN A 169 6.24 -0.33 1.54
C ASN A 169 7.02 -1.64 1.33
N THR A 170 8.35 -1.58 1.27
CA THR A 170 9.20 -2.77 1.21
C THR A 170 9.01 -3.67 2.43
N ALA A 171 8.99 -3.08 3.64
CA ALA A 171 8.72 -3.82 4.86
C ALA A 171 7.32 -4.44 4.86
N SER A 172 6.32 -3.71 4.37
CA SER A 172 4.94 -4.19 4.22
C SER A 172 4.83 -5.37 3.25
N ILE A 173 5.44 -5.28 2.06
CA ILE A 173 5.47 -6.37 1.08
C ILE A 173 6.11 -7.62 1.70
N TYR A 174 7.23 -7.46 2.42
CA TYR A 174 7.89 -8.56 3.11
C TYR A 174 7.01 -9.18 4.20
N CYS A 175 6.43 -8.36 5.08
CA CYS A 175 5.50 -8.81 6.12
C CYS A 175 4.27 -9.52 5.52
N SER A 176 3.77 -9.06 4.38
CA SER A 176 2.64 -9.68 3.70
C SER A 176 2.96 -11.13 3.25
N GLY A 177 4.22 -11.42 2.93
CA GLY A 177 4.66 -12.78 2.57
C GLY A 177 4.99 -13.70 3.75
N LYS A 178 5.04 -13.20 5.00
CA LYS A 178 5.53 -13.96 6.17
C LYS A 178 4.60 -13.96 7.38
N VAL A 179 3.87 -12.88 7.60
CA VAL A 179 3.03 -12.70 8.79
C VAL A 179 1.73 -13.49 8.64
N VAL A 180 1.64 -14.60 9.37
CA VAL A 180 0.39 -15.38 9.59
C VAL A 180 -0.27 -15.84 8.27
N VAL A 181 0.54 -16.33 7.33
CA VAL A 181 0.09 -16.74 5.98
C VAL A 181 -0.76 -18.03 5.99
N HIS A 182 -0.64 -18.85 7.04
CA HIS A 182 -1.31 -20.15 7.15
C HIS A 182 -2.76 -20.08 7.68
N LYS A 183 -3.28 -18.88 8.01
CA LYS A 183 -4.62 -18.69 8.59
C LYS A 183 -5.61 -18.13 7.58
N SER A 184 -6.90 -18.12 7.94
CA SER A 184 -7.98 -17.59 7.10
C SER A 184 -7.61 -16.21 6.53
N PRO A 185 -7.46 -16.06 5.19
CA PRO A 185 -7.08 -14.81 4.56
C PRO A 185 -8.07 -13.68 4.88
N LEU A 186 -9.35 -14.00 4.99
CA LEU A 186 -10.41 -13.04 5.28
C LEU A 186 -10.20 -12.38 6.66
N ARG A 187 -9.95 -13.17 7.71
CA ARG A 187 -9.68 -12.64 9.05
C ARG A 187 -8.34 -11.92 9.15
N ARG A 188 -7.34 -12.38 8.41
CA ARG A 188 -6.05 -11.70 8.34
C ARG A 188 -6.20 -10.29 7.76
N THR A 189 -6.91 -10.16 6.64
CA THR A 189 -7.19 -8.86 6.01
C THR A 189 -8.03 -7.97 6.92
N LEU A 190 -8.96 -8.54 7.69
CA LEU A 190 -9.72 -7.80 8.70
C LEU A 190 -8.79 -7.17 9.76
N TYR A 191 -7.92 -7.96 10.40
CA TYR A 191 -6.98 -7.42 11.42
C TYR A 191 -5.99 -6.41 10.83
N LEU A 192 -5.56 -6.62 9.58
CA LEU A 192 -4.71 -5.68 8.86
C LEU A 192 -5.46 -4.37 8.60
N GLY A 193 -6.71 -4.47 8.18
CA GLY A 193 -7.61 -3.33 7.98
C GLY A 193 -7.81 -2.52 9.26
N ILE A 194 -7.98 -3.17 10.41
CA ILE A 194 -8.08 -2.49 11.72
C ILE A 194 -6.82 -1.65 12.00
N GLY A 195 -5.63 -2.24 11.83
CA GLY A 195 -4.38 -1.50 12.02
C GLY A 195 -4.20 -0.33 11.05
N CYS A 196 -4.64 -0.51 9.80
CA CYS A 196 -4.60 0.53 8.78
C CYS A 196 -5.55 1.68 9.12
N VAL A 197 -6.82 1.39 9.47
CA VAL A 197 -7.81 2.40 9.87
C VAL A 197 -7.32 3.20 11.07
N LEU A 198 -6.74 2.55 12.09
CA LEU A 198 -6.21 3.26 13.26
C LEU A 198 -5.14 4.30 12.88
N MET A 199 -4.19 3.93 12.02
CA MET A 199 -3.16 4.86 11.55
C MET A 199 -3.72 5.97 10.66
N VAL A 200 -4.63 5.63 9.73
CA VAL A 200 -5.24 6.62 8.84
C VAL A 200 -6.12 7.60 9.63
N TRP A 201 -6.86 7.11 10.63
CA TRP A 201 -7.66 7.94 11.53
C TRP A 201 -6.79 8.92 12.32
N MET A 202 -5.64 8.46 12.85
CA MET A 202 -4.67 9.35 13.49
C MET A 202 -4.17 10.45 12.54
N ASN A 203 -4.02 10.14 11.25
CA ASN A 203 -3.64 11.14 10.24
C ASN A 203 -4.73 12.16 9.97
N VAL A 204 -5.98 11.72 9.79
CA VAL A 204 -7.13 12.63 9.59
C VAL A 204 -7.27 13.56 10.79
N ARG A 205 -7.22 13.02 12.02
CA ARG A 205 -7.31 13.83 13.24
C ARG A 205 -6.21 14.88 13.32
N ASN A 206 -4.97 14.53 12.96
CA ASN A 206 -3.86 15.48 12.92
C ASN A 206 -4.02 16.54 11.82
N TYR A 207 -4.74 16.23 10.74
CA TYR A 207 -5.05 17.18 9.68
C TYR A 207 -6.13 18.18 10.12
N GLU A 208 -7.24 17.71 10.70
CA GLU A 208 -8.31 18.56 11.23
C GLU A 208 -7.82 19.51 12.34
N LEU A 209 -7.00 19.00 13.27
CA LEU A 209 -6.40 19.82 14.33
C LEU A 209 -5.49 20.92 13.76
N ARG A 210 -4.88 20.72 12.59
CA ARG A 210 -4.05 21.75 11.96
C ARG A 210 -4.88 22.83 11.28
N ILE A 211 -6.01 22.49 10.69
CA ILE A 211 -6.93 23.49 10.11
C ILE A 211 -7.52 24.36 11.22
N ALA A 212 -7.94 23.75 12.33
CA ALA A 212 -8.50 24.46 13.48
C ALA A 212 -7.50 25.36 14.24
N ASN A 213 -6.19 25.25 13.98
CA ASN A 213 -5.16 26.14 14.55
C ASN A 213 -4.75 27.27 13.58
N TYR A 214 -5.30 27.28 12.36
CA TYR A 214 -5.06 28.32 11.36
C TYR A 214 -6.28 29.24 11.14
N GLU A 215 -7.40 28.98 11.82
CA GLU A 215 -8.53 29.89 12.01
C GLU A 215 -8.43 30.60 13.37
#